data_AF-A0A1Y4CN18-F1
#
_entry.id   AF-A0A1Y4CN18-F1
#
_cell.length_a   1.000
_cell.length_b   1.000
_cell.length_c   1.000
_cell.angle_alpha   90.00
_cell.angle_beta   90.00
_cell.angle_gamma   90.00
#
_symmetry.space_group_name_H-M   'P 1'
#
loop_
_entity.id
_entity.type
_entity.pdbx_description
1 polymer ?
#
loop_
_entity_poly.entity_id
_entity_poly.type
_entity_poly.pdbx_seq_one_letter_code
_entity_poly.pdbx_strand_id
1 'polypeptide(L)'
;MPKKRRRAADKVAVQNAVKTLAANIRFASVDEPVCSIVVASTIPNEGKTFVAELLAQALAAGGRPVLIMECDMRKRSLAPRLGAHCRHGLYGVLSGEVDVNEAVVRTSTPNLYFLDCEPNIPNPTDILSSKRFRGLLKSLRREFAYVVLDTPPLSVFVDAAVLGSVADATLLVVREDYVRRDDVVASYTQLKQAGAHVVGTVLNYCDASGGGYGYGYYGYYSHYGSAEKDAGSGARGGGDDVVIDRAPAKAAPTTAPQEAAPSPAGLREIPTVTPGAQPASPDSTAQFLVGTHYQARTYTDE
;
A
#
# COMPACT_ATOMS: atom_id res chain seq x y z
N MET A 1 4.95 -14.13 30.49
CA MET A 1 4.02 -14.01 29.33
C MET A 1 3.54 -12.58 28.92
N PRO A 2 4.13 -11.43 29.37
CA PRO A 2 3.61 -10.10 28.97
C PRO A 2 4.05 -9.63 27.56
N LYS A 3 5.25 -9.98 27.10
CA LYS A 3 5.80 -9.54 25.80
C LYS A 3 4.99 -10.02 24.58
N LYS A 4 4.39 -11.23 24.65
CA LYS A 4 3.59 -11.81 23.56
C LYS A 4 2.24 -11.13 23.41
N ARG A 5 1.60 -10.74 24.52
CA ARG A 5 0.33 -9.98 24.52
C ARG A 5 0.52 -8.55 24.01
N ARG A 6 1.61 -7.87 24.42
CA ARG A 6 1.94 -6.52 23.92
C ARG A 6 2.12 -6.50 22.39
N ARG A 7 2.94 -7.41 21.84
CA ARG A 7 3.13 -7.54 20.38
C ARG A 7 1.85 -7.79 19.59
N ALA A 8 0.91 -8.55 20.15
CA ALA A 8 -0.38 -8.80 19.49
C ALA A 8 -1.26 -7.53 19.49
N ALA A 9 -1.30 -6.79 20.60
CA ALA A 9 -2.00 -5.52 20.70
C ALA A 9 -1.38 -4.47 19.75
N ASP A 10 -0.05 -4.38 19.69
CA ASP A 10 0.67 -3.49 18.78
C ASP A 10 0.33 -3.79 17.32
N LYS A 11 0.25 -5.08 16.95
CA LYS A 11 -0.15 -5.51 15.60
C LYS A 11 -1.57 -5.07 15.25
N VAL A 12 -2.52 -5.22 16.17
CA VAL A 12 -3.92 -4.79 15.96
C VAL A 12 -4.00 -3.27 15.82
N ALA A 13 -3.28 -2.52 16.66
CA ALA A 13 -3.22 -1.06 16.58
C ALA A 13 -2.68 -0.59 15.21
N VAL A 14 -1.56 -1.15 14.76
CA VAL A 14 -0.97 -0.84 13.44
C VAL A 14 -1.95 -1.19 12.32
N GLN A 15 -2.60 -2.37 12.35
CA GLN A 15 -3.56 -2.75 11.32
C GLN A 15 -4.73 -1.77 11.22
N ASN A 16 -5.27 -1.34 12.35
CA ASN A 16 -6.39 -0.41 12.36
C ASN A 16 -5.94 1.01 11.94
N ALA A 17 -4.74 1.44 12.33
CA ALA A 17 -4.18 2.74 11.93
C ALA A 17 -4.01 2.80 10.40
N VAL A 18 -3.51 1.71 9.79
CA VAL A 18 -3.34 1.62 8.33
C VAL A 18 -4.68 1.54 7.61
N LYS A 19 -5.70 0.84 8.16
CA LYS A 19 -7.06 0.88 7.61
C LYS A 19 -7.63 2.31 7.62
N THR A 20 -7.37 3.06 8.69
CA THR A 20 -7.76 4.46 8.82
C THR A 20 -7.04 5.32 7.77
N LEU A 21 -5.73 5.13 7.59
CA LEU A 21 -4.96 5.79 6.54
C LEU A 21 -5.53 5.51 5.14
N ALA A 22 -5.81 4.24 4.82
CA ALA A 22 -6.40 3.85 3.54
C ALA A 22 -7.79 4.46 3.32
N ALA A 23 -8.61 4.59 4.37
CA ALA A 23 -9.89 5.29 4.31
C ALA A 23 -9.70 6.80 4.07
N ASN A 24 -8.78 7.44 4.79
CA ASN A 24 -8.48 8.86 4.60
C ASN A 24 -8.01 9.16 3.18
N ILE A 25 -7.15 8.31 2.59
CA ILE A 25 -6.72 8.43 1.20
C ILE A 25 -7.90 8.33 0.22
N ARG A 26 -8.84 7.39 0.45
CA ARG A 26 -10.04 7.25 -0.39
C ARG A 26 -10.90 8.50 -0.41
N PHE A 27 -10.92 9.26 0.68
CA PHE A 27 -11.70 10.49 0.83
C PHE A 27 -10.87 11.78 0.66
N ALA A 28 -9.58 11.67 0.33
CA ALA A 28 -8.69 12.82 0.22
C ALA A 28 -9.04 13.75 -0.95
N SER A 29 -9.69 13.23 -1.99
CA SER A 29 -10.17 14.00 -3.14
C SER A 29 -11.50 13.42 -3.63
N VAL A 30 -12.53 14.26 -3.69
CA VAL A 30 -13.89 13.88 -4.10
C VAL A 30 -14.03 13.93 -5.62
N ASP A 31 -13.46 14.98 -6.25
CA ASP A 31 -13.62 15.24 -7.68
C ASP A 31 -12.57 14.54 -8.53
N GLU A 32 -11.35 14.35 -7.99
CA GLU A 32 -10.24 13.69 -8.69
C GLU A 32 -9.77 12.47 -7.86
N PRO A 33 -10.31 11.26 -8.12
CA PRO A 33 -9.93 10.08 -7.37
C PRO A 33 -8.43 9.84 -7.41
N VAL A 34 -7.83 9.70 -6.22
CA VAL A 34 -6.41 9.40 -6.04
C VAL A 34 -6.13 8.00 -6.56
N CYS A 35 -5.25 7.89 -7.56
CA CYS A 35 -4.75 6.60 -8.07
C CYS A 35 -3.29 6.40 -7.66
N SER A 36 -2.41 7.35 -8.00
CA SER A 36 -0.98 7.30 -7.72
C SER A 36 -0.63 8.01 -6.42
N ILE A 37 0.10 7.32 -5.54
CA ILE A 37 0.43 7.78 -4.19
C ILE A 37 1.94 7.65 -3.99
N VAL A 38 2.62 8.77 -3.82
CA VAL A 38 4.02 8.81 -3.40
C VAL A 38 4.11 8.68 -1.89
N VAL A 39 4.96 7.77 -1.42
CA VAL A 39 5.32 7.66 -0.01
C VAL A 39 6.76 8.13 0.17
N ALA A 40 6.93 9.29 0.78
CA ALA A 40 8.22 9.94 1.02
C ALA A 40 8.55 9.97 2.52
N SER A 41 9.81 10.23 2.86
CA SER A 41 10.22 10.58 4.22
C SER A 41 11.22 11.72 4.21
N THR A 42 11.41 12.34 5.37
CA THR A 42 12.35 13.45 5.57
C THR A 42 13.78 12.91 5.49
N ILE A 43 14.09 11.90 6.31
CA ILE A 43 15.41 11.28 6.44
C ILE A 43 15.33 9.74 6.34
N PRO A 44 16.46 9.02 6.19
CA PRO A 44 16.46 7.56 6.24
C PRO A 44 15.88 7.00 7.55
N ASN A 45 15.39 5.75 7.53
CA ASN A 45 14.94 5.00 8.70
C ASN A 45 13.70 5.54 9.43
N GLU A 46 12.83 6.29 8.73
CA GLU A 46 11.52 6.70 9.26
C GLU A 46 10.39 5.69 9.01
N GLY A 47 10.70 4.59 8.31
CA GLY A 47 9.76 3.51 8.02
C GLY A 47 8.88 3.74 6.79
N LYS A 48 9.30 4.60 5.85
CA LYS A 48 8.62 4.85 4.57
C LYS A 48 8.16 3.57 3.85
N THR A 49 9.08 2.62 3.64
CA THR A 49 8.83 1.36 2.93
C THR A 49 7.85 0.48 3.69
N PHE A 50 7.89 0.51 5.03
CA PHE A 50 6.93 -0.21 5.88
C PHE A 50 5.53 0.37 5.76
N VAL A 51 5.41 1.70 5.80
CA VAL A 51 4.12 2.38 5.60
C VAL A 51 3.59 2.16 4.18
N ALA A 52 4.45 2.24 3.15
CA ALA A 52 4.09 1.98 1.76
C ALA A 52 3.54 0.56 1.56
N GLU A 53 4.25 -0.45 2.07
CA GLU A 53 3.81 -1.85 2.02
C GLU A 53 2.46 -2.05 2.70
N LEU A 54 2.31 -1.58 3.94
CA LEU A 54 1.07 -1.76 4.69
C LEU A 54 -0.10 -1.01 4.07
N LEU A 55 0.12 0.21 3.57
CA LEU A 55 -0.90 0.97 2.85
C LEU A 55 -1.37 0.20 1.61
N ALA A 56 -0.43 -0.32 0.81
CA ALA A 56 -0.76 -1.08 -0.39
C ALA A 56 -1.56 -2.36 -0.06
N GLN A 57 -1.16 -3.10 0.99
CA GLN A 57 -1.91 -4.27 1.49
C GLN A 57 -3.32 -3.90 1.95
N ALA A 58 -3.48 -2.80 2.69
CA ALA A 58 -4.79 -2.37 3.18
C ALA A 58 -5.72 -1.88 2.05
N LEU A 59 -5.17 -1.23 1.02
CA LEU A 59 -5.92 -0.85 -0.17
C LEU A 59 -6.35 -2.09 -0.97
N ALA A 60 -5.45 -3.07 -1.15
CA ALA A 60 -5.71 -4.33 -1.86
C ALA A 60 -6.75 -5.21 -1.15
N ALA A 61 -6.75 -5.20 0.19
CA ALA A 61 -7.77 -5.88 1.01
C ALA A 61 -9.19 -5.35 0.76
N GLY A 62 -9.33 -4.16 0.16
CA GLY A 62 -10.60 -3.62 -0.33
C GLY A 62 -11.12 -4.29 -1.61
N GLY A 63 -10.45 -5.32 -2.12
CA GLY A 63 -10.89 -6.08 -3.31
C GLY A 63 -10.53 -5.42 -4.65
N ARG A 64 -9.77 -4.33 -4.64
CA ARG A 64 -9.37 -3.59 -5.85
C ARG A 64 -7.91 -3.90 -6.20
N PRO A 65 -7.53 -3.93 -7.50
CA PRO A 65 -6.15 -4.14 -7.90
C PRO A 65 -5.28 -2.96 -7.46
N VAL A 66 -4.17 -3.27 -6.78
CA VAL A 66 -3.18 -2.30 -6.29
C VAL A 66 -1.80 -2.71 -6.75
N LEU A 67 -1.06 -1.76 -7.32
CA LEU A 67 0.34 -1.91 -7.62
C LEU A 67 1.16 -1.21 -6.54
N ILE A 68 2.18 -1.88 -5.99
CA ILE A 68 3.28 -1.23 -5.28
C ILE A 68 4.52 -1.24 -6.17
N MET A 69 5.20 -0.10 -6.26
CA MET A 69 6.36 0.09 -7.13
C MET A 69 7.58 0.50 -6.31
N GLU A 70 8.72 -0.15 -6.57
CA GLU A 70 10.02 0.23 -6.03
C GLU A 70 10.60 1.39 -6.85
N CYS A 71 10.45 2.63 -6.35
CA CYS A 71 11.07 3.81 -6.94
C CYS A 71 12.32 4.29 -6.18
N ASP A 72 12.72 3.61 -5.09
CA ASP A 72 14.02 3.79 -4.47
C ASP A 72 15.08 2.97 -5.22
N MET A 73 15.46 3.46 -6.41
CA MET A 73 16.47 2.83 -7.28
C MET A 73 17.88 2.78 -6.66
N ARG A 74 18.06 3.40 -5.50
CA ARG A 74 19.34 3.53 -4.79
C ARG A 74 19.47 2.49 -3.68
N LYS A 75 18.37 2.22 -2.98
CA LYS A 75 18.32 1.23 -1.91
C LYS A 75 17.01 0.45 -1.97
N ARG A 76 16.96 -0.49 -2.91
CA ARG A 76 15.86 -1.45 -3.08
C ARG A 76 15.63 -2.25 -1.80
N SER A 77 14.37 -2.35 -1.38
CA SER A 77 14.03 -3.06 -0.14
C SER A 77 12.65 -3.74 -0.17
N LEU A 78 11.79 -3.48 -1.16
CA LEU A 78 10.45 -4.06 -1.23
C LEU A 78 10.45 -5.55 -1.57
N ALA A 79 11.22 -6.00 -2.56
CA ALA A 79 11.21 -7.39 -3.03
C ALA A 79 11.35 -8.44 -1.89
N PRO A 80 12.36 -8.36 -0.99
CA PRO A 80 12.47 -9.31 0.11
C PRO A 80 11.34 -9.18 1.14
N ARG A 81 10.75 -7.99 1.31
CA ARG A 81 9.64 -7.75 2.26
C ARG A 81 8.34 -8.37 1.75
N LEU A 82 8.12 -8.31 0.44
CA LEU A 82 6.97 -8.88 -0.25
C LEU A 82 7.12 -10.38 -0.54
N GLY A 83 8.33 -10.93 -0.42
CA GLY A 83 8.63 -12.31 -0.83
C GLY A 83 8.40 -12.53 -2.33
N ALA A 84 8.63 -11.50 -3.15
CA ALA A 84 8.35 -11.50 -4.58
C ALA A 84 9.65 -11.40 -5.38
N HIS A 85 9.69 -12.09 -6.52
CA HIS A 85 10.82 -12.08 -7.43
C HIS A 85 10.35 -11.61 -8.80
N CYS A 86 10.90 -10.49 -9.28
CA CYS A 86 10.63 -9.96 -10.61
C CYS A 86 11.78 -10.32 -11.56
N ARG A 87 11.47 -10.71 -12.80
CA ARG A 87 12.50 -10.93 -13.84
C ARG A 87 13.02 -9.63 -14.43
N HIS A 88 12.16 -8.62 -14.47
CA HIS A 88 12.42 -7.30 -15.03
C HIS A 88 11.92 -6.25 -14.05
N GLY A 89 12.40 -5.02 -14.17
CA GLY A 89 12.00 -3.93 -13.30
C GLY A 89 11.58 -2.68 -14.08
N LEU A 90 11.37 -1.62 -13.30
CA LEU A 90 10.93 -0.33 -13.77
C LEU A 90 11.85 0.26 -14.85
N TYR A 91 13.17 0.05 -14.76
CA TYR A 91 14.09 0.59 -15.77
C TYR A 91 13.91 -0.10 -17.12
N GLY A 92 13.82 -1.43 -17.17
CA GLY A 92 13.57 -2.17 -18.42
C GLY A 92 12.25 -1.78 -19.08
N VAL A 93 11.21 -1.51 -18.28
CA VAL A 93 9.94 -0.97 -18.79
C VAL A 93 10.13 0.44 -19.37
N LEU A 94 10.83 1.32 -18.66
CA LEU A 94 11.05 2.69 -19.11
C LEU A 94 12.04 2.81 -20.27
N SER A 95 12.97 1.88 -20.43
CA SER A 95 13.86 1.82 -21.60
C SER A 95 13.15 1.25 -22.83
N GLY A 96 12.03 0.54 -22.64
CA GLY A 96 11.24 -0.11 -23.70
C GLY A 96 11.77 -1.49 -24.07
N GLU A 97 12.64 -2.06 -23.24
CA GLU A 97 13.16 -3.42 -23.40
C GLU A 97 12.13 -4.48 -23.01
N VAL A 98 11.19 -4.14 -22.11
CA VAL A 98 10.23 -5.08 -21.54
C VAL A 98 8.85 -4.43 -21.46
N ASP A 99 7.80 -5.19 -21.76
CA ASP A 99 6.42 -4.74 -21.55
C ASP A 99 6.08 -4.69 -20.04
N VAL A 100 5.28 -3.71 -19.62
CA VAL A 100 4.90 -3.57 -18.21
C VAL A 100 4.23 -4.82 -17.65
N ASN A 101 3.46 -5.56 -18.45
CA ASN A 101 2.78 -6.78 -18.02
C ASN A 101 3.73 -7.94 -17.75
N GLU A 102 4.90 -7.94 -18.38
CA GLU A 102 5.94 -8.95 -18.15
C GLU A 102 6.80 -8.61 -16.92
N ALA A 103 6.90 -7.32 -16.58
CA ALA A 103 7.64 -6.84 -15.42
C ALA A 103 6.82 -6.88 -14.12
N VAL A 104 5.50 -6.69 -14.19
CA VAL A 104 4.60 -6.73 -13.03
C VAL A 104 4.36 -8.17 -12.58
N VAL A 105 4.53 -8.44 -11.28
CA VAL A 105 4.26 -9.75 -10.69
C VAL A 105 3.18 -9.68 -9.62
N ARG A 106 2.51 -10.82 -9.37
CA ARG A 106 1.62 -10.97 -8.23
C ARG A 106 2.42 -11.19 -6.94
N THR A 107 1.96 -10.61 -5.85
CA THR A 107 2.49 -10.91 -4.51
C THR A 107 1.69 -12.04 -3.84
N SER A 108 2.10 -12.46 -2.66
CA SER A 108 1.33 -13.38 -1.81
C SER A 108 0.03 -12.77 -1.29
N THR A 109 -0.12 -11.44 -1.33
CA THR A 109 -1.34 -10.74 -0.91
C THR A 109 -2.32 -10.65 -2.09
N PRO A 110 -3.57 -11.10 -1.93
CA PRO A 110 -4.58 -10.99 -2.99
C PRO A 110 -4.77 -9.54 -3.47
N ASN A 111 -4.90 -9.36 -4.78
CA ASN A 111 -5.04 -8.07 -5.46
C ASN A 111 -3.84 -7.10 -5.32
N LEU A 112 -2.75 -7.52 -4.69
CA LEU A 112 -1.52 -6.74 -4.61
C LEU A 112 -0.49 -7.25 -5.62
N TYR A 113 -0.08 -6.33 -6.48
CA TYR A 113 0.90 -6.52 -7.54
C TYR A 113 2.15 -5.71 -7.22
N PHE A 114 3.29 -6.14 -7.74
CA PHE A 114 4.59 -5.53 -7.49
C PHE A 114 5.31 -5.27 -8.80
N LEU A 115 5.88 -4.07 -8.93
CA LEU A 115 6.87 -3.73 -9.94
C LEU A 115 8.17 -3.33 -9.22
N ASP A 116 9.20 -4.16 -9.36
CA ASP A 116 10.52 -3.88 -8.82
C ASP A 116 11.27 -2.84 -9.68
N CYS A 117 12.48 -2.48 -9.27
CA CYS A 117 13.46 -1.80 -10.10
C CYS A 117 14.75 -2.61 -10.14
N GLU A 118 15.56 -2.44 -11.18
CA GLU A 118 16.87 -3.05 -11.32
C GLU A 118 17.90 -2.37 -10.41
N PRO A 119 18.98 -3.05 -10.00
CA PRO A 119 20.03 -2.42 -9.19
C PRO A 119 20.94 -1.52 -10.06
N ASN A 120 21.65 -0.60 -9.42
CA ASN A 120 22.71 0.22 -10.04
C ASN A 120 22.26 1.06 -11.25
N ILE A 121 21.02 1.56 -11.22
CA ILE A 121 20.49 2.41 -12.28
C ILE A 121 21.27 3.74 -12.35
N PRO A 122 21.81 4.12 -13.52
CA PRO A 122 22.43 5.42 -13.71
C PRO A 122 21.36 6.52 -13.70
N ASN A 123 21.65 7.64 -13.03
CA ASN A 123 20.79 8.83 -12.97
C ASN A 123 19.28 8.56 -12.70
N PRO A 124 18.90 7.92 -11.57
CA PRO A 124 17.50 7.59 -11.25
C PRO A 124 16.51 8.75 -11.42
N THR A 125 16.90 9.95 -10.99
CA THR A 125 16.07 11.15 -11.05
C THR A 125 15.66 11.51 -12.48
N ASP A 126 16.55 11.40 -13.45
CA ASP A 126 16.27 11.74 -14.85
C ASP A 126 15.22 10.77 -15.42
N ILE A 127 15.36 9.49 -15.11
CA ILE A 127 14.44 8.44 -15.54
C ILE A 127 13.04 8.67 -14.95
N LEU A 128 12.95 8.97 -13.65
CA LEU A 128 11.69 9.24 -12.96
C LEU A 128 11.03 10.55 -13.44
N SER A 129 11.81 11.55 -13.85
CA SER A 129 11.30 12.82 -14.41
C SER A 129 10.84 12.70 -15.88
N SER A 130 11.13 11.58 -16.53
CA SER A 130 10.94 11.42 -17.98
C SER A 130 9.47 11.42 -18.40
N LYS A 131 9.22 11.79 -19.66
CA LYS A 131 7.90 11.64 -20.29
C LYS A 131 7.44 10.19 -20.31
N ARG A 132 8.37 9.22 -20.37
CA ARG A 132 8.06 7.79 -20.36
C ARG A 132 7.47 7.36 -19.02
N PHE A 133 8.02 7.84 -17.90
CA PHE A 133 7.46 7.57 -16.57
C PHE A 133 6.04 8.13 -16.41
N ARG A 134 5.82 9.37 -16.85
CA ARG A 134 4.47 9.97 -16.88
C ARG A 134 3.50 9.16 -17.74
N GLY A 135 3.96 8.68 -18.90
CA GLY A 135 3.19 7.78 -19.76
C GLY A 135 2.84 6.46 -19.07
N LEU A 136 3.81 5.87 -18.37
CA LEU A 136 3.61 4.64 -17.58
C LEU A 136 2.54 4.84 -16.51
N LEU A 137 2.62 5.88 -15.68
CA LEU A 137 1.60 6.16 -14.66
C LEU A 137 0.20 6.32 -15.27
N LYS A 138 0.08 6.98 -16.43
CA LYS A 138 -1.19 7.15 -17.14
C LYS A 138 -1.76 5.81 -17.63
N SER A 139 -0.91 4.89 -18.08
CA SER A 139 -1.33 3.54 -18.48
C SER A 139 -1.76 2.73 -17.26
N LEU A 140 -0.97 2.74 -16.18
CA LEU A 140 -1.25 2.00 -14.94
C LEU A 140 -2.59 2.40 -14.30
N ARG A 141 -3.00 3.67 -14.43
CA ARG A 141 -4.31 4.16 -13.95
C ARG A 141 -5.50 3.40 -14.54
N ARG A 142 -5.35 2.78 -15.71
CA ARG A 142 -6.42 2.00 -16.36
C ARG A 142 -6.59 0.61 -15.76
N GLU A 143 -5.53 0.08 -15.15
CA GLU A 143 -5.45 -1.31 -14.70
C GLU A 143 -5.49 -1.44 -13.17
N PHE A 144 -4.97 -0.43 -12.47
CA PHE A 144 -4.89 -0.41 -11.02
C PHE A 144 -5.76 0.69 -10.44
N ALA A 145 -6.51 0.35 -9.40
CA ALA A 145 -7.23 1.35 -8.62
C ALA A 145 -6.25 2.24 -7.84
N TYR A 146 -5.11 1.69 -7.40
CA TYR A 146 -4.06 2.42 -6.71
C TYR A 146 -2.67 1.99 -7.18
N VAL A 147 -1.75 2.94 -7.26
CA VAL A 147 -0.33 2.75 -7.53
C VAL A 147 0.46 3.43 -6.41
N VAL A 148 1.04 2.64 -5.50
CA VAL A 148 1.83 3.12 -4.36
C VAL A 148 3.31 3.13 -4.76
N LEU A 149 3.96 4.29 -4.69
CA LEU A 149 5.35 4.49 -5.07
C LEU A 149 6.21 4.63 -3.79
N ASP A 150 7.06 3.66 -3.50
CA ASP A 150 8.08 3.80 -2.44
C ASP A 150 9.29 4.55 -2.99
N THR A 151 9.76 5.57 -2.27
CA THR A 151 10.76 6.54 -2.78
C THR A 151 11.93 6.67 -1.82
N PRO A 152 13.09 7.22 -2.23
CA PRO A 152 14.17 7.52 -1.29
C PRO A 152 13.84 8.74 -0.38
N PRO A 153 14.56 8.94 0.74
CA PRO A 153 14.33 10.08 1.63
C PRO A 153 14.70 11.42 0.96
N LEU A 154 13.92 12.46 1.26
CA LEU A 154 14.02 13.80 0.67
C LEU A 154 15.32 14.53 1.03
N SER A 155 15.88 14.27 2.22
CA SER A 155 17.11 14.94 2.68
C SER A 155 18.35 14.62 1.84
N VAL A 156 18.31 13.52 1.10
CA VAL A 156 19.46 13.04 0.31
C VAL A 156 19.19 13.17 -1.18
N PHE A 157 17.94 13.01 -1.60
CA PHE A 157 17.57 12.83 -3.00
C PHE A 157 16.28 13.57 -3.35
N VAL A 158 16.23 14.12 -4.56
CA VAL A 158 15.06 14.88 -5.06
C VAL A 158 14.01 13.99 -5.72
N ASP A 159 14.29 12.69 -5.88
CA ASP A 159 13.45 11.71 -6.59
C ASP A 159 12.01 11.69 -6.08
N ALA A 160 11.80 11.74 -4.75
CA ALA A 160 10.47 11.78 -4.15
C ALA A 160 9.70 13.07 -4.50
N ALA A 161 10.39 14.22 -4.58
CA ALA A 161 9.77 15.49 -4.98
C ALA A 161 9.41 15.51 -6.48
N VAL A 162 10.28 14.96 -7.33
CA VAL A 162 10.00 14.78 -8.76
C VAL A 162 8.77 13.89 -8.96
N LEU A 163 8.70 12.75 -8.27
CA LEU A 163 7.55 11.86 -8.31
C LEU A 163 6.28 12.51 -7.76
N GLY A 164 6.41 13.27 -6.67
CA GLY A 164 5.29 13.99 -6.06
C GLY A 164 4.65 15.00 -7.02
N SER A 165 5.44 15.61 -7.92
CA SER A 165 4.94 16.56 -8.93
C SER A 165 4.07 15.95 -10.03
N VAL A 166 4.09 14.62 -10.18
CA VAL A 166 3.36 13.90 -11.23
C VAL A 166 2.34 12.89 -10.69
N ALA A 167 2.37 12.61 -9.39
CA ALA A 167 1.43 11.73 -8.71
C ALA A 167 0.19 12.50 -8.20
N ASP A 168 -0.92 11.79 -8.04
CA ASP A 168 -2.19 12.39 -7.58
C ASP A 168 -2.11 12.80 -6.08
N ALA A 169 -1.30 12.09 -5.29
CA ALA A 169 -1.12 12.33 -3.87
C ALA A 169 0.29 12.02 -3.39
N THR A 170 0.74 12.75 -2.36
CA THR A 170 2.00 12.51 -1.65
C THR A 170 1.76 12.43 -0.14
N LEU A 171 2.30 11.39 0.48
CA LEU A 171 2.35 11.19 1.93
C LEU A 171 3.77 11.43 2.45
N LEU A 172 3.90 12.23 3.50
CA LEU A 172 5.16 12.41 4.21
C LEU A 172 5.19 11.53 5.47
N VAL A 173 6.04 10.52 5.50
CA VAL A 173 6.25 9.65 6.66
C VAL A 173 7.30 10.29 7.56
N VAL A 174 6.94 10.47 8.83
CA VAL A 174 7.78 11.08 9.86
C VAL A 174 7.88 10.13 11.04
N ARG A 175 9.08 9.90 11.54
CA ARG A 175 9.27 9.07 12.74
C ARG A 175 9.20 9.92 14.01
N GLU A 176 8.38 9.47 14.97
CA GLU A 176 8.28 10.08 16.30
C GLU A 176 9.65 10.09 17.00
N ASP A 177 9.97 11.21 17.66
CA ASP A 177 11.19 11.42 18.44
C ASP A 177 12.51 11.10 17.71
N TYR A 178 12.56 11.33 16.39
CA TYR A 178 13.72 10.98 15.58
C TYR A 178 14.26 12.12 14.72
N VAL A 179 13.40 12.74 13.89
CA VAL A 179 13.79 13.83 12.98
C VAL A 179 13.52 15.20 13.61
N ARG A 180 14.35 16.19 13.29
CA ARG A 180 14.14 17.56 13.77
C ARG A 180 12.97 18.19 13.04
N ARG A 181 12.17 18.98 13.76
CA ARG A 181 11.00 19.68 13.20
C ARG A 181 11.37 20.53 11.98
N ASP A 182 12.50 21.22 12.01
CA ASP A 182 12.93 22.10 10.92
C ASP A 182 13.24 21.31 9.63
N ASP A 183 13.79 20.10 9.76
CA ASP A 183 14.03 19.21 8.61
C ASP A 183 12.71 18.73 7.97
N VAL A 184 11.69 18.46 8.81
CA VAL A 184 10.34 18.10 8.33
C VAL A 184 9.70 19.27 7.59
N VAL A 185 9.81 20.49 8.12
CA VAL A 185 9.30 21.72 7.48
C VAL A 185 10.03 21.98 6.16
N ALA A 186 11.35 21.80 6.11
CA ALA A 186 12.14 21.93 4.90
C ALA A 186 11.71 20.90 3.84
N SER A 187 11.52 19.64 4.23
CA SER A 187 11.07 18.58 3.32
C SER A 187 9.66 18.83 2.77
N TYR A 188 8.73 19.29 3.62
CA TYR A 188 7.41 19.72 3.17
C TYR A 188 7.50 20.88 2.17
N THR A 189 8.36 21.86 2.46
CA THR A 189 8.59 23.02 1.58
C THR A 189 9.14 22.58 0.23
N GLN A 190 10.10 21.66 0.20
CA GLN A 190 10.66 21.09 -1.02
C GLN A 190 9.58 20.38 -1.86
N LEU A 191 8.71 19.57 -1.23
CA LEU A 191 7.58 18.94 -1.92
C LEU A 191 6.62 19.97 -2.51
N LYS A 192 6.28 21.02 -1.74
CA LYS A 192 5.41 22.10 -2.21
C LYS A 192 6.01 22.88 -3.38
N GLN A 193 7.29 23.21 -3.32
CA GLN A 193 8.00 23.90 -4.40
C GLN A 193 8.08 23.06 -5.68
N ALA A 194 8.18 21.74 -5.55
CA ALA A 194 8.11 20.82 -6.69
C ALA A 194 6.69 20.67 -7.27
N GLY A 195 5.66 21.26 -6.64
CA GLY A 195 4.27 21.14 -7.07
C GLY A 195 3.59 19.86 -6.60
N ALA A 196 4.14 19.15 -5.61
CA ALA A 196 3.55 17.93 -5.11
C ALA A 196 2.26 18.17 -4.31
N HIS A 197 1.26 17.33 -4.55
CA HIS A 197 0.01 17.34 -3.80
C HIS A 197 0.16 16.57 -2.49
N VAL A 198 0.72 17.22 -1.47
CA VAL A 198 0.88 16.63 -0.13
C VAL A 198 -0.47 16.56 0.57
N VAL A 199 -1.05 15.34 0.66
CA VAL A 199 -2.38 15.10 1.26
C VAL A 199 -2.32 14.90 2.77
N GLY A 200 -1.14 14.64 3.33
CA GLY A 200 -0.97 14.52 4.77
C GLY A 200 0.35 13.91 5.20
N THR A 201 0.47 13.72 6.50
CA THR A 201 1.65 13.16 7.18
C THR A 201 1.26 11.87 7.90
N VAL A 202 2.14 10.87 7.88
CA VAL A 202 2.03 9.66 8.69
C VAL A 202 3.09 9.71 9.78
N LEU A 203 2.69 9.87 11.03
CA LEU A 203 3.58 9.70 12.16
C LEU A 203 3.76 8.20 12.42
N ASN A 204 5.00 7.75 12.49
CA ASN A 204 5.37 6.34 12.64
C ASN A 204 6.28 6.11 13.85
N TYR A 205 6.40 4.85 14.29
CA TYR A 205 7.09 4.43 15.54
C TYR A 205 6.44 4.94 16.82
N CYS A 206 5.17 5.32 16.75
CA CYS A 206 4.52 5.99 17.85
C CYS A 206 4.21 5.05 19.02
N ASP A 207 4.44 5.48 20.26
CA ASP A 207 4.16 4.66 21.45
C ASP A 207 2.66 4.70 21.83
N ALA A 208 1.98 3.56 21.71
CA ALA A 208 0.57 3.42 22.07
C ALA A 208 0.26 3.61 23.56
N SER A 209 1.28 3.73 24.42
CA SER A 209 1.15 3.94 25.86
C SER A 209 1.24 5.40 26.32
N GLY A 210 1.57 6.33 25.42
CA GLY A 210 1.67 7.76 25.72
C GLY A 210 0.31 8.46 25.67
N GLY A 211 -0.18 8.97 26.80
CA GLY A 211 -1.44 9.71 26.95
C GLY A 211 -1.47 11.10 26.29
N GLY A 212 -0.96 11.25 25.07
CA GLY A 212 -1.11 12.46 24.27
C GLY A 212 -2.52 12.56 23.69
N TYR A 213 -3.10 13.76 23.71
CA TYR A 213 -4.50 14.11 23.36
C TYR A 213 -5.05 13.61 21.99
N GLY A 214 -4.23 12.96 21.15
CA GLY A 214 -4.65 12.33 19.88
C GLY A 214 -4.82 10.80 19.95
N TYR A 215 -4.40 10.14 21.03
CA TYR A 215 -4.42 8.68 21.18
C TYR A 215 -5.72 8.08 21.73
N GLY A 216 -6.65 8.92 22.18
CA GLY A 216 -7.86 8.51 22.88
C GLY A 216 -8.76 7.56 22.09
N TYR A 217 -8.74 7.62 20.76
CA TYR A 217 -9.65 6.82 19.92
C TYR A 217 -9.32 5.31 19.95
N TYR A 218 -8.04 4.93 20.07
CA TYR A 218 -7.65 3.51 20.22
C TYR A 218 -7.71 3.01 21.65
N GLY A 219 -7.45 3.87 22.63
CA GLY A 219 -7.61 3.54 24.05
C GLY A 219 -9.06 3.16 24.39
N TYR A 220 -10.03 3.89 23.83
CA TYR A 220 -11.45 3.71 24.13
C TYR A 220 -11.99 2.31 23.74
N TYR A 221 -11.60 1.78 22.58
CA TYR A 221 -12.01 0.43 22.15
C TYR A 221 -11.19 -0.70 22.76
N SER A 222 -9.98 -0.42 23.25
CA SER A 222 -9.15 -1.43 23.91
C SER A 222 -9.75 -1.89 25.25
N HIS A 223 -10.60 -1.06 25.87
CA HIS A 223 -11.29 -1.38 27.12
C HIS A 223 -12.54 -2.27 26.94
N TYR A 224 -13.20 -2.24 25.79
CA TYR A 224 -14.41 -3.05 25.55
C TYR A 224 -14.11 -4.51 25.19
N GLY A 225 -12.99 -4.79 24.51
CA GLY A 225 -12.58 -6.18 24.18
C GLY A 225 -12.16 -7.03 25.38
N SER A 226 -11.98 -6.42 26.55
CA SER A 226 -11.68 -7.09 27.82
C SER A 226 -12.92 -7.32 28.71
N ALA A 227 -14.06 -6.71 28.40
CA ALA A 227 -15.28 -6.81 29.20
C ALA A 227 -16.22 -7.95 28.75
N GLU A 228 -16.03 -8.50 27.56
CA GLU A 228 -16.91 -9.52 26.97
C GLU A 228 -16.69 -10.96 27.49
N LYS A 229 -15.81 -11.15 28.50
CA LYS A 229 -15.59 -12.47 29.11
C LYS A 229 -16.28 -12.71 30.45
N ASP A 230 -16.94 -11.71 31.04
CA ASP A 230 -17.50 -11.82 32.40
C ASP A 230 -19.01 -11.45 32.51
N ALA A 231 -19.78 -11.50 31.43
CA ALA A 231 -21.22 -11.23 31.50
C ALA A 231 -22.08 -12.26 30.74
N GLY A 232 -21.99 -13.52 31.19
CA GLY A 232 -23.00 -14.54 30.90
C GLY A 232 -23.96 -14.68 32.08
N SER A 233 -25.13 -14.04 32.02
CA SER A 233 -26.43 -14.45 32.63
C SER A 233 -27.34 -13.24 32.90
N GLY A 234 -28.59 -13.27 32.44
CA GLY A 234 -29.61 -12.31 32.86
C GLY A 234 -30.66 -11.99 31.79
N ALA A 235 -31.90 -12.36 32.05
CA ALA A 235 -33.03 -12.37 31.11
C ALA A 235 -33.80 -11.03 30.97
N ARG A 236 -34.51 -10.91 29.83
CA ARG A 236 -35.85 -10.31 29.58
C ARG A 236 -36.08 -8.77 29.70
N GLY A 237 -36.71 -8.23 28.64
CA GLY A 237 -37.94 -7.42 28.76
C GLY A 237 -38.04 -6.15 27.90
N GLY A 238 -39.11 -6.07 27.07
CA GLY A 238 -39.76 -4.86 26.51
C GLY A 238 -38.94 -4.03 25.51
N GLY A 239 -39.37 -3.73 24.29
CA GLY A 239 -40.68 -3.27 23.86
C GLY A 239 -40.66 -1.73 23.79
N ASP A 240 -40.42 -1.17 22.59
CA ASP A 240 -41.22 -0.07 22.02
C ASP A 240 -40.67 0.38 20.66
N ASP A 241 -41.60 0.45 19.71
CA ASP A 241 -41.46 0.85 18.32
C ASP A 241 -41.16 2.34 18.17
N VAL A 242 -40.27 2.70 17.23
CA VAL A 242 -40.28 4.03 16.61
C VAL A 242 -40.22 3.88 15.09
N VAL A 243 -41.40 4.11 14.50
CA VAL A 243 -41.66 4.29 13.07
C VAL A 243 -41.13 5.65 12.65
N ILE A 244 -40.35 5.70 11.56
CA ILE A 244 -40.24 6.92 10.73
C ILE A 244 -40.26 6.54 9.25
N ASP A 245 -40.99 7.39 8.55
CA ASP A 245 -41.76 7.19 7.33
C ASP A 245 -40.91 7.26 6.04
N ARG A 246 -41.37 6.54 5.00
CA ARG A 246 -40.80 6.53 3.65
C ARG A 246 -41.84 7.07 2.66
N ALA A 247 -41.44 8.00 1.79
CA ALA A 247 -41.89 8.11 0.39
C ALA A 247 -41.20 9.30 -0.33
N PRO A 248 -41.21 9.38 -1.68
CA PRO A 248 -40.77 8.38 -2.65
C PRO A 248 -39.81 8.97 -3.72
N ALA A 249 -39.31 8.08 -4.59
CA ALA A 249 -38.42 8.36 -5.72
C ALA A 249 -39.08 9.11 -6.90
N LYS A 250 -38.25 9.79 -7.71
CA LYS A 250 -38.57 10.20 -9.09
C LYS A 250 -37.43 9.82 -10.05
N ALA A 251 -37.83 9.32 -11.22
CA ALA A 251 -36.98 8.75 -12.27
C ALA A 251 -36.45 9.80 -13.27
N ALA A 252 -35.46 9.33 -14.05
CA ALA A 252 -34.54 10.02 -14.97
C ALA A 252 -35.16 10.65 -16.24
N PRO A 253 -34.28 11.21 -17.10
CA PRO A 253 -34.35 10.86 -18.51
C PRO A 253 -33.00 10.38 -19.11
N THR A 254 -33.18 9.59 -20.16
CA THR A 254 -32.23 8.87 -21.02
C THR A 254 -31.69 9.76 -22.14
N THR A 255 -30.41 9.62 -22.50
CA THR A 255 -29.91 9.88 -23.87
C THR A 255 -28.77 8.93 -24.21
N ALA A 256 -28.86 8.29 -25.39
CA ALA A 256 -27.85 7.45 -26.04
C ALA A 256 -27.31 8.15 -27.30
N PRO A 257 -26.49 7.49 -28.14
CA PRO A 257 -25.04 7.32 -28.03
C PRO A 257 -24.29 8.16 -29.09
N GLN A 258 -23.00 8.43 -28.89
CA GLN A 258 -22.15 9.03 -29.92
C GLN A 258 -20.84 8.26 -30.12
N GLU A 259 -20.43 8.25 -31.39
CA GLU A 259 -19.68 7.25 -32.16
C GLU A 259 -18.15 7.38 -32.02
N ALA A 260 -17.44 6.26 -32.27
CA ALA A 260 -16.02 6.05 -32.00
C ALA A 260 -15.10 6.27 -33.21
N ALA A 261 -13.83 6.63 -32.96
CA ALA A 261 -12.61 6.17 -33.67
C ALA A 261 -11.32 6.84 -33.11
N PRO A 262 -10.09 6.28 -33.28
CA PRO A 262 -9.67 4.88 -33.26
C PRO A 262 -8.65 4.57 -32.11
N SER A 263 -8.58 3.29 -31.71
CA SER A 263 -7.69 2.77 -30.66
C SER A 263 -6.22 2.66 -31.09
N PRO A 264 -5.24 2.95 -30.20
CA PRO A 264 -3.94 2.28 -30.24
C PRO A 264 -4.06 0.89 -29.60
N ALA A 265 -3.37 -0.09 -30.18
CA ALA A 265 -3.46 -1.52 -29.86
C ALA A 265 -3.50 -1.80 -28.35
N GLY A 266 -4.56 -2.48 -27.92
CA GLY A 266 -4.85 -2.77 -26.51
C GLY A 266 -3.93 -3.83 -25.90
N LEU A 267 -3.52 -3.56 -24.67
CA LEU A 267 -2.91 -4.53 -23.76
C LEU A 267 -3.97 -5.58 -23.36
N ARG A 268 -3.57 -6.84 -23.21
CA ARG A 268 -4.49 -7.94 -22.82
C ARG A 268 -4.88 -7.81 -21.34
N GLU A 269 -6.14 -8.11 -21.02
CA GLU A 269 -6.65 -8.12 -19.65
C GLU A 269 -5.84 -9.08 -18.76
N ILE A 270 -5.40 -8.58 -17.60
CA ILE A 270 -4.85 -9.42 -16.52
C ILE A 270 -6.01 -10.27 -15.97
N PRO A 271 -5.92 -11.62 -15.94
CA PRO A 271 -7.04 -12.47 -15.58
C PRO A 271 -7.55 -12.19 -14.16
N THR A 272 -8.80 -11.71 -14.06
CA THR A 272 -9.57 -11.59 -12.82
C THR A 272 -9.99 -12.98 -12.33
N VAL A 273 -9.81 -13.26 -11.04
CA VAL A 273 -10.28 -14.51 -10.44
C VAL A 273 -11.79 -14.41 -10.19
N THR A 274 -12.56 -15.29 -10.84
CA THR A 274 -13.97 -15.55 -10.50
C THR A 274 -14.06 -16.21 -9.12
N PRO A 275 -14.90 -15.73 -8.18
CA PRO A 275 -15.07 -16.38 -6.89
C PRO A 275 -15.98 -17.61 -7.04
N GLY A 276 -15.39 -18.81 -7.03
CA GLY A 276 -16.18 -20.04 -7.01
C GLY A 276 -15.40 -21.32 -7.33
N ALA A 277 -14.62 -21.82 -6.37
CA ALA A 277 -14.31 -23.25 -6.27
C ALA A 277 -13.92 -23.58 -4.82
N GLN A 278 -14.68 -24.48 -4.19
CA GLN A 278 -14.45 -24.99 -2.83
C GLN A 278 -13.11 -25.75 -2.74
N PRO A 279 -12.45 -25.81 -1.57
CA PRO A 279 -11.21 -26.54 -1.41
C PRO A 279 -11.47 -28.06 -1.40
N ALA A 280 -10.73 -28.79 -2.24
CA ALA A 280 -10.64 -30.24 -2.16
C ALA A 280 -9.88 -30.66 -0.88
N SER A 281 -10.39 -31.71 -0.24
CA SER A 281 -9.93 -32.28 1.03
C SER A 281 -8.52 -32.90 0.95
N PRO A 282 -7.79 -33.00 2.08
CA PRO A 282 -6.42 -33.49 2.11
C PRO A 282 -6.39 -35.01 2.23
N ASP A 283 -6.10 -35.72 1.15
CA ASP A 283 -5.55 -37.08 1.24
C ASP A 283 -4.88 -37.50 -0.09
N SER A 284 -3.76 -38.21 0.06
CA SER A 284 -2.92 -38.83 -0.98
C SER A 284 -1.84 -37.97 -1.66
N THR A 285 -0.77 -37.65 -0.93
CA THR A 285 0.60 -37.79 -1.51
C THR A 285 1.63 -38.15 -0.45
N ALA A 286 1.30 -39.10 0.41
CA ALA A 286 2.29 -39.91 1.12
C ALA A 286 2.47 -41.20 0.32
N GLN A 287 3.46 -41.22 -0.57
CA GLN A 287 4.23 -42.39 -1.04
C GLN A 287 4.98 -42.03 -2.33
N PHE A 288 6.15 -41.42 -2.18
CA PHE A 288 7.35 -41.91 -2.87
C PHE A 288 8.57 -41.46 -2.08
N LEU A 289 9.04 -42.36 -1.22
CA LEU A 289 10.30 -42.26 -0.49
C LEU A 289 11.46 -42.67 -1.42
N VAL A 290 12.64 -42.23 -0.99
CA VAL A 290 13.98 -42.81 -1.24
C VAL A 290 14.78 -42.25 -2.42
N GLY A 291 15.83 -41.49 -2.05
CA GLY A 291 17.12 -41.61 -2.71
C GLY A 291 17.71 -40.32 -3.26
N THR A 292 18.37 -39.53 -2.41
CA THR A 292 19.78 -39.15 -2.63
C THR A 292 20.29 -38.30 -1.46
N HIS A 293 21.41 -38.75 -0.90
CA HIS A 293 22.16 -38.12 0.16
C HIS A 293 22.70 -36.74 -0.27
N TYR A 294 22.55 -35.74 0.59
CA TYR A 294 23.47 -34.60 0.60
C TYR A 294 23.76 -34.19 2.05
N GLN A 295 24.99 -34.46 2.49
CA GLN A 295 25.50 -34.07 3.81
C GLN A 295 25.91 -32.60 3.83
N ALA A 296 25.53 -31.90 4.89
CA ALA A 296 25.97 -30.55 5.20
C ALA A 296 27.45 -30.55 5.65
N ARG A 297 28.27 -29.68 5.06
CA ARG A 297 29.59 -29.32 5.59
C ARG A 297 29.44 -28.12 6.53
N THR A 298 29.86 -28.32 7.77
CA THR A 298 30.15 -27.27 8.75
C THR A 298 31.46 -26.57 8.37
N TYR A 299 31.45 -25.24 8.35
CA TYR A 299 32.66 -24.42 8.33
C TYR A 299 33.15 -24.23 9.77
N THR A 300 34.43 -24.54 10.02
CA THR A 300 35.18 -24.18 11.22
C THR A 300 36.19 -23.08 10.89
N ASP A 301 36.41 -22.24 11.89
CA ASP A 301 37.34 -21.10 11.96
C ASP A 301 38.79 -21.42 11.55
N GLU A 302 39.41 -20.47 10.85
CA GLU A 302 40.79 -19.97 11.05
C GLU A 302 40.83 -18.46 10.74
#